data_AF-H1VN92-F1
#
_entry.id   AF-H1VN92-F1
#
_cell.length_a   1.000
_cell.length_b   1.000
_cell.length_c   1.000
_cell.angle_alpha   90.00
_cell.angle_beta   90.00
_cell.angle_gamma   90.00
#
_symmetry.space_group_name_H-M   'P 1'
#
loop_
_entity.id
_entity.type
_entity.pdbx_description
1 polymer ?
#
loop_
_entity_poly.entity_id
_entity_poly.type
_entity_poly.pdbx_seq_one_letter_code
_entity_poly.pdbx_strand_id
1 'polypeptide(L)'
;MDTEMPNLTHLGSPIPQMAPSHLFGYAALVSKSWASTTIAVALVAGWVALCASLRFRRIANFQKKMGFTDRGSLASMTNSQAHLIIKNLIEFEFPKMYILSLQFAIFKTYGFESISRLIVATKNLADPANAQKRYEDTTVLFGEFSLNPPTSERALKAISRMNYLHSRYIAAGQISNADFLYTLAVCVTEPIRFMRLYEWRALSDMEICAIGTHWKAIGDAMDIQYKGFLRRQSWVDGIEFVEDITAWAAEYEIAEMKPARVNLQASSQLTEMLLFHVPDFAKSFAREVLYVLMGDRVRAAFCFPEPGIVACLTAYAALVVRRFIVRHLMLPRFIPVVFFSEPDPDTGRILHHDYLVHPYYNPATFWNRWGPIGLATRLLGGTVPGPEKMMPQGFLFEDIGPKDKMGKGSAELAEGVELLQGLRRGACPFSAP
;
A
#
# COMPACT_ATOMS: atom_id res chain seq x y z
N MET A 1 49.50 -91.98 2.76
CA MET A 1 49.09 -92.15 4.16
C MET A 1 48.37 -90.88 4.56
N ASP A 2 47.12 -90.84 4.95
CA ASP A 2 46.02 -91.79 5.00
C ASP A 2 44.76 -90.92 5.11
N THR A 3 43.66 -91.42 4.52
CA THR A 3 42.23 -91.27 4.91
C THR A 3 41.86 -90.11 5.87
N GLU A 4 40.83 -89.31 5.60
CA GLU A 4 39.42 -89.71 5.58
C GLU A 4 38.53 -88.67 4.89
N MET A 5 37.58 -89.15 4.07
CA MET A 5 36.32 -88.45 3.80
C MET A 5 35.28 -88.83 4.87
N PRO A 6 34.46 -87.89 5.35
CA PRO A 6 33.16 -88.20 5.90
C PRO A 6 32.06 -87.84 4.90
N ASN A 7 31.27 -88.86 4.58
CA ASN A 7 29.98 -88.77 3.92
C ASN A 7 28.86 -88.68 4.98
N LEU A 8 27.68 -88.27 4.52
CA LEU A 8 26.34 -88.48 5.10
C LEU A 8 25.74 -87.42 6.06
N THR A 9 24.84 -86.64 5.44
CA THR A 9 23.43 -86.42 5.83
C THR A 9 23.11 -86.12 7.29
N HIS A 10 22.64 -84.90 7.56
CA HIS A 10 21.40 -84.68 8.33
C HIS A 10 20.88 -83.24 8.18
N LEU A 11 19.60 -83.18 7.79
CA LEU A 11 18.55 -82.26 8.27
C LEU A 11 18.67 -80.75 8.01
N GLY A 12 17.65 -80.25 7.30
CA GLY A 12 17.39 -78.84 7.04
C GLY A 12 17.40 -77.99 8.31
N SER A 13 18.12 -76.88 8.21
CA SER A 13 18.05 -75.78 9.17
C SER A 13 16.68 -75.10 9.06
N PRO A 14 16.00 -74.80 10.18
CA PRO A 14 14.75 -74.07 10.12
C PRO A 14 15.03 -72.66 9.63
N ILE A 15 14.26 -72.21 8.63
CA ILE A 15 14.12 -70.78 8.33
C ILE A 15 13.81 -70.09 9.67
N PRO A 16 14.53 -69.03 10.07
CA PRO A 16 14.19 -68.31 11.28
C PRO A 16 12.78 -67.74 11.08
N GLN A 17 11.80 -68.33 11.77
CA GLN A 17 10.47 -67.76 11.87
C GLN A 17 10.62 -66.40 12.52
N MET A 18 10.53 -65.32 11.73
CA MET A 18 10.32 -63.98 12.27
C MET A 18 9.07 -64.05 13.15
N ALA A 19 9.26 -63.82 14.45
CA ALA A 19 8.14 -63.79 15.39
C ALA A 19 7.08 -62.79 14.89
N PRO A 20 5.78 -63.14 14.87
CA PRO A 20 4.70 -62.27 14.38
C PRO A 20 4.68 -60.89 15.05
N SER A 21 5.20 -60.81 16.29
CA SER A 21 5.26 -59.60 17.11
C SER A 21 5.99 -58.41 16.45
N HIS A 22 7.00 -58.65 15.60
CA HIS A 22 7.73 -57.56 14.93
C HIS A 22 7.00 -57.01 13.68
N LEU A 23 6.23 -57.85 12.97
CA LEU A 23 5.37 -57.43 11.85
C LEU A 23 4.17 -56.61 12.33
N PHE A 24 3.56 -57.00 13.46
CA PHE A 24 2.49 -56.23 14.09
C PHE A 24 2.96 -54.87 14.61
N GLY A 25 4.19 -54.78 15.14
CA GLY A 25 4.80 -53.51 15.57
C GLY A 25 5.04 -52.53 14.42
N TYR A 26 5.59 -53.01 13.30
CA TYR A 26 5.81 -52.18 12.10
C TYR A 26 4.49 -51.77 11.42
N ALA A 27 3.53 -52.70 11.27
CA ALA A 27 2.22 -52.38 10.70
C ALA A 27 1.44 -51.37 11.57
N ALA A 28 1.55 -51.46 12.90
CA ALA A 28 0.94 -50.51 13.84
C ALA A 28 1.64 -49.14 13.85
N LEU A 29 2.96 -49.09 13.67
CA LEU A 29 3.70 -47.82 13.56
C LEU A 29 3.41 -47.13 12.22
N VAL A 30 3.38 -47.88 11.12
CA VAL A 30 3.05 -47.39 9.78
C VAL A 30 1.58 -46.96 9.72
N SER A 31 0.63 -47.71 10.28
CA SER A 31 -0.78 -47.31 10.30
C SER A 31 -1.02 -46.05 11.16
N LYS A 32 -0.33 -45.91 12.30
CA LYS A 32 -0.35 -44.68 13.10
C LYS A 32 0.28 -43.49 12.36
N SER A 33 1.36 -43.72 11.60
CA SER A 33 1.98 -42.70 10.75
C SER A 33 1.09 -42.26 9.59
N TRP A 34 0.30 -43.17 9.00
CA TRP A 34 -0.64 -42.85 7.93
C TRP A 34 -1.88 -42.14 8.48
N ALA A 35 -2.39 -42.56 9.64
CA ALA A 35 -3.49 -41.88 10.31
C ALA A 35 -3.10 -40.45 10.72
N SER A 36 -1.91 -40.26 11.32
CA SER A 36 -1.42 -38.92 11.69
C SER A 36 -1.18 -38.03 10.48
N THR A 37 -0.61 -38.57 9.40
CA THR A 37 -0.42 -37.84 8.13
C THR A 37 -1.75 -37.47 7.50
N THR A 38 -2.72 -38.39 7.50
CA THR A 38 -4.07 -38.14 6.95
C THR A 38 -4.80 -37.05 7.74
N ILE A 39 -4.73 -37.09 9.07
CA ILE A 39 -5.31 -36.06 9.94
C ILE A 39 -4.64 -34.71 9.66
N ALA A 40 -3.31 -34.66 9.59
CA ALA A 40 -2.58 -33.42 9.30
C ALA A 40 -2.97 -32.84 7.93
N VAL A 41 -3.06 -33.67 6.88
CA VAL A 41 -3.50 -33.23 5.55
C VAL A 41 -4.94 -32.73 5.58
N ALA A 42 -5.85 -33.43 6.26
CA ALA A 42 -7.24 -33.01 6.39
C ALA A 42 -7.38 -31.67 7.15
N LEU A 43 -6.58 -31.44 8.19
CA LEU A 43 -6.55 -30.18 8.93
C LEU A 43 -6.03 -29.03 8.06
N VAL A 44 -4.94 -29.24 7.30
CA VAL A 44 -4.41 -28.22 6.38
C VAL A 44 -5.40 -27.92 5.25
N ALA A 45 -5.98 -28.95 4.64
CA ALA A 45 -6.99 -28.79 3.59
C ALA A 45 -8.24 -28.07 4.12
N GLY A 46 -8.71 -28.44 5.31
CA GLY A 46 -9.83 -27.79 6.00
C GLY A 46 -9.54 -26.33 6.32
N TRP A 47 -8.34 -26.00 6.78
CA TRP A 47 -7.91 -24.62 7.03
C TRP A 47 -7.86 -23.78 5.76
N VAL A 48 -7.29 -24.33 4.68
CA VAL A 48 -7.23 -23.65 3.37
C VAL A 48 -8.64 -23.40 2.83
N ALA A 49 -9.53 -24.40 2.92
CA ALA A 49 -10.92 -24.27 2.51
C ALA A 49 -11.67 -23.22 3.33
N LEU A 50 -11.44 -23.18 4.65
CA LEU A 50 -12.01 -22.16 5.53
C LEU A 50 -11.54 -20.75 5.16
N CYS A 51 -10.23 -20.55 4.99
CA CYS A 51 -9.65 -19.26 4.59
C CYS A 51 -10.21 -18.79 3.25
N ALA A 52 -10.24 -19.67 2.25
CA ALA A 52 -10.79 -19.37 0.94
C ALA A 52 -12.28 -19.01 1.02
N SER A 53 -13.09 -19.84 1.68
CA SER A 53 -14.54 -19.63 1.83
C SER A 53 -14.84 -18.28 2.49
N LEU A 54 -14.19 -17.96 3.61
CA LEU A 54 -14.45 -16.71 4.32
C LEU A 54 -14.03 -15.48 3.51
N ARG A 55 -12.90 -15.52 2.80
CA ARG A 55 -12.44 -14.41 1.94
C ARG A 55 -13.39 -14.16 0.78
N PHE A 56 -13.72 -15.19 0.01
CA PHE A 56 -14.60 -15.05 -1.15
C PHE A 56 -16.03 -14.68 -0.74
N ARG A 57 -16.50 -15.19 0.41
CA ARG A 57 -17.78 -14.77 0.97
C ARG A 57 -17.79 -13.30 1.38
N ARG A 58 -16.70 -12.77 1.96
CA ARG A 58 -16.60 -11.36 2.35
C ARG A 58 -16.73 -10.44 1.13
N ILE A 59 -15.94 -10.67 0.08
CA ILE A 59 -16.00 -9.83 -1.13
C ILE A 59 -17.36 -9.97 -1.83
N ALA A 60 -17.89 -11.18 -1.98
CA ALA A 60 -19.19 -11.40 -2.61
C ALA A 60 -20.32 -10.69 -1.85
N ASN A 61 -20.31 -10.76 -0.51
CA ASN A 61 -21.27 -10.05 0.32
C ASN A 61 -21.13 -8.52 0.18
N PHE A 62 -19.89 -8.02 0.09
CA PHE A 62 -19.64 -6.59 -0.08
C PHE A 62 -20.11 -6.09 -1.44
N GLN A 63 -19.80 -6.81 -2.54
CA GLN A 63 -20.30 -6.49 -3.88
C GLN A 63 -21.83 -6.52 -3.92
N LYS A 64 -22.46 -7.52 -3.31
CA LYS A 64 -23.92 -7.60 -3.20
C LYS A 64 -24.51 -6.42 -2.42
N LYS A 65 -23.84 -5.98 -1.33
CA LYS A 65 -24.26 -4.82 -0.54
C LYS A 65 -24.18 -3.52 -1.34
N MET A 66 -23.15 -3.34 -2.16
CA MET A 66 -22.99 -2.13 -2.96
C MET A 66 -23.91 -2.08 -4.19
N GLY A 67 -24.35 -3.23 -4.70
CA GLY A 67 -25.38 -3.31 -5.73
C GLY A 67 -24.90 -3.02 -7.16
N PHE A 68 -23.59 -2.94 -7.41
CA PHE A 68 -23.02 -2.76 -8.74
C PHE A 68 -22.75 -4.12 -9.42
N THR A 69 -23.79 -4.71 -10.00
CA THR A 69 -23.76 -6.08 -10.54
C THR A 69 -23.28 -6.18 -11.99
N ASP A 70 -23.30 -5.08 -12.74
CA ASP A 70 -22.96 -5.04 -14.16
C ASP A 70 -22.31 -3.70 -14.55
N ARG A 71 -21.74 -3.65 -15.75
CA ARG A 71 -21.00 -2.49 -16.26
C ARG A 71 -21.85 -1.21 -16.31
N GLY A 72 -23.14 -1.32 -16.64
CA GLY A 72 -24.05 -0.17 -16.75
C GLY A 72 -24.36 0.44 -15.40
N SER A 73 -24.51 -0.39 -14.36
CA SER A 73 -24.75 0.09 -12.98
C SER A 73 -23.63 1.01 -12.47
N LEU A 74 -22.38 0.82 -12.91
CA LEU A 74 -21.21 1.58 -12.48
C LEU A 74 -21.24 3.07 -12.87
N ALA A 75 -21.94 3.43 -13.96
CA ALA A 75 -22.12 4.82 -14.39
C ALA A 75 -22.82 5.71 -13.35
N SER A 76 -23.65 5.09 -12.50
CA SER A 76 -24.36 5.76 -11.42
C SER A 76 -23.56 5.87 -10.12
N MET A 77 -22.33 5.35 -10.06
CA MET A 77 -21.56 5.29 -8.81
C MET A 77 -21.25 6.69 -8.29
N THR A 78 -21.89 7.04 -7.17
CA THR A 78 -21.63 8.30 -6.47
C THR A 78 -20.25 8.27 -5.80
N ASN A 79 -19.65 9.44 -5.60
CA ASN A 79 -18.40 9.52 -4.85
C ASN A 79 -18.55 9.06 -3.39
N SER A 80 -19.74 9.21 -2.79
CA SER A 80 -20.03 8.64 -1.47
C SER A 80 -19.96 7.11 -1.46
N GLN A 81 -20.47 6.44 -2.50
CA GLN A 81 -20.34 4.98 -2.64
C GLN A 81 -18.90 4.56 -2.97
N ALA A 82 -18.22 5.29 -3.85
CA ALA A 82 -16.82 5.06 -4.18
C ALA A 82 -15.93 5.15 -2.93
N HIS A 83 -16.16 6.15 -2.08
CA HIS A 83 -15.49 6.29 -0.79
C HIS A 83 -15.67 5.06 0.10
N LEU A 84 -16.88 4.52 0.24
CA LEU A 84 -17.11 3.31 1.07
C LEU A 84 -16.36 2.09 0.52
N ILE A 85 -16.26 1.97 -0.81
CA ILE A 85 -15.51 0.89 -1.46
C ILE A 85 -14.01 1.06 -1.20
N ILE A 86 -13.46 2.26 -1.38
CA ILE A 86 -12.04 2.56 -1.10
C ILE A 86 -11.71 2.39 0.38
N LYS A 87 -12.57 2.87 1.28
CA LYS A 87 -12.40 2.67 2.73
C LYS A 87 -12.34 1.18 3.06
N ASN A 88 -13.18 0.34 2.46
CA ASN A 88 -13.09 -1.11 2.64
C ASN A 88 -11.78 -1.71 2.06
N LEU A 89 -11.29 -1.20 0.92
CA LEU A 89 -9.99 -1.61 0.38
C LEU A 89 -8.85 -1.30 1.35
N ILE A 90 -8.84 -0.10 1.93
CA ILE A 90 -7.77 0.41 2.79
C ILE A 90 -7.85 -0.18 4.21
N GLU A 91 -9.03 -0.33 4.80
CA GLU A 91 -9.15 -0.76 6.20
C GLU A 91 -9.20 -2.29 6.36
N PHE A 92 -9.65 -3.03 5.33
CA PHE A 92 -9.88 -4.48 5.45
C PHE A 92 -9.12 -5.32 4.43
N GLU A 93 -9.26 -5.03 3.13
CA GLU A 93 -8.78 -5.94 2.09
C GLU A 93 -7.25 -5.87 1.92
N PHE A 94 -6.72 -4.67 1.64
CA PHE A 94 -5.31 -4.45 1.26
C PHE A 94 -4.59 -3.34 2.06
N PRO A 95 -4.72 -3.19 3.39
CA PRO A 95 -4.21 -2.01 4.10
C PRO A 95 -2.75 -1.65 3.81
N LYS A 96 -1.84 -2.62 3.99
CA LYS A 96 -0.41 -2.37 3.81
C LYS A 96 -0.01 -2.24 2.34
N MET A 97 -0.66 -2.98 1.43
CA MET A 97 -0.30 -2.89 0.00
C MET A 97 -0.89 -1.65 -0.67
N TYR A 98 -2.06 -1.18 -0.22
CA TYR A 98 -2.63 0.08 -0.69
C TYR A 98 -1.73 1.25 -0.31
N ILE A 99 -1.28 1.33 0.94
CA ILE A 99 -0.32 2.35 1.39
C ILE A 99 0.99 2.23 0.60
N LEU A 100 1.55 1.03 0.47
CA LEU A 100 2.79 0.82 -0.29
C LEU A 100 2.66 1.24 -1.75
N SER A 101 1.52 0.96 -2.40
CA SER A 101 1.29 1.37 -3.78
C SER A 101 1.26 2.89 -3.95
N LEU A 102 0.68 3.63 -2.98
CA LEU A 102 0.67 5.09 -2.99
C LEU A 102 2.05 5.69 -2.66
N GLN A 103 2.83 5.05 -1.79
CA GLN A 103 4.23 5.42 -1.57
C GLN A 103 5.02 5.35 -2.89
N PHE A 104 4.85 4.26 -3.64
CA PHE A 104 5.47 4.10 -4.96
C PHE A 104 4.90 5.07 -6.00
N ALA A 105 3.60 5.38 -5.96
CA ALA A 105 2.99 6.39 -6.81
C ALA A 105 3.67 7.76 -6.64
N ILE A 106 3.75 8.23 -5.40
CA ILE A 106 4.43 9.50 -5.08
C ILE A 106 5.88 9.43 -5.51
N PHE A 107 6.57 8.33 -5.22
CA PHE A 107 7.97 8.17 -5.58
C PHE A 107 8.21 8.32 -7.08
N LYS A 108 7.35 7.71 -7.88
CA LYS A 108 7.42 7.75 -9.35
C LYS A 108 7.33 9.17 -9.92
N THR A 109 6.66 10.09 -9.22
CA THR A 109 6.65 11.52 -9.61
C THR A 109 8.02 12.18 -9.56
N TYR A 110 8.96 11.67 -8.75
CA TYR A 110 10.31 12.23 -8.66
C TYR A 110 11.13 11.89 -9.90
N GLY A 111 10.64 10.99 -10.76
CA GLY A 111 11.26 10.68 -12.05
C GLY A 111 11.19 11.83 -13.04
N PHE A 112 10.41 12.88 -12.76
CA PHE A 112 10.31 14.09 -13.57
C PHE A 112 11.23 15.17 -13.03
N GLU A 113 12.03 15.74 -13.91
CA GLU A 113 13.02 16.75 -13.56
C GLU A 113 12.38 18.02 -12.95
N SER A 114 11.23 18.46 -13.48
CA SER A 114 10.45 19.58 -12.96
C SER A 114 10.13 19.41 -11.47
N ILE A 115 9.55 18.27 -11.12
CA ILE A 115 9.13 17.91 -9.76
C ILE A 115 10.34 17.77 -8.84
N SER A 116 11.37 17.06 -9.28
CA SER A 116 12.59 16.87 -8.49
C SER A 116 13.33 18.17 -8.20
N ARG A 117 13.40 19.10 -9.16
CA ARG A 117 13.98 20.44 -8.93
C ARG A 117 13.26 21.18 -7.82
N LEU A 118 11.94 21.15 -7.80
CA LEU A 118 11.15 21.79 -6.75
C LEU A 118 11.35 21.12 -5.38
N ILE A 119 11.39 19.78 -5.35
CA ILE A 119 11.64 19.02 -4.12
C ILE A 119 13.01 19.37 -3.51
N VAL A 120 14.04 19.41 -4.34
CA VAL A 120 15.40 19.76 -3.90
C VAL A 120 15.47 21.22 -3.45
N ALA A 121 14.88 22.14 -4.22
CA ALA A 121 14.89 23.57 -3.90
C ALA A 121 14.19 23.89 -2.58
N THR A 122 13.07 23.22 -2.29
CA THR A 122 12.30 23.45 -1.06
C THR A 122 12.90 22.77 0.16
N LYS A 123 13.80 21.79 -0.02
CA LYS A 123 14.44 20.98 1.05
C LYS A 123 13.47 20.19 1.93
N ASN A 124 12.16 20.28 1.72
CA ASN A 124 11.17 19.65 2.60
C ASN A 124 11.25 18.13 2.59
N LEU A 125 11.62 17.54 1.45
CA LEU A 125 11.82 16.10 1.32
C LEU A 125 13.28 15.73 1.03
N ALA A 126 14.05 16.59 0.36
CA ALA A 126 15.45 16.31 0.05
C ALA A 126 16.40 16.46 1.25
N ASP A 127 15.96 17.10 2.34
CA ASP A 127 16.73 17.23 3.59
C ASP A 127 16.28 16.16 4.61
N PRO A 128 17.19 15.29 5.09
CA PRO A 128 16.89 14.31 6.12
C PRO A 128 16.28 14.87 7.40
N ALA A 129 16.48 16.15 7.73
CA ALA A 129 15.89 16.75 8.93
C ALA A 129 14.39 17.07 8.80
N ASN A 130 13.88 17.16 7.57
CA ASN A 130 12.50 17.57 7.27
C ASN A 130 11.68 16.44 6.60
N ALA A 131 12.36 15.52 5.92
CA ALA A 131 11.73 14.52 5.06
C ALA A 131 10.69 13.65 5.76
N GLN A 132 10.92 13.27 7.02
CA GLN A 132 10.01 12.39 7.75
C GLN A 132 8.71 13.08 8.12
N LYS A 133 8.76 14.34 8.58
CA LYS A 133 7.52 15.11 8.81
C LYS A 133 6.79 15.34 7.48
N ARG A 134 7.52 15.70 6.41
CA ARG A 134 6.90 15.94 5.08
C ARG A 134 6.20 14.68 4.55
N TYR A 135 6.80 13.52 4.75
CA TYR A 135 6.22 12.23 4.41
C TYR A 135 4.96 11.96 5.25
N GLU A 136 5.03 12.18 6.56
CA GLU A 136 3.87 12.00 7.44
C GLU A 136 2.72 12.94 7.07
N ASP A 137 3.01 14.22 6.86
CA ASP A 137 2.06 15.24 6.40
C ASP A 137 1.32 14.81 5.13
N THR A 138 2.04 14.15 4.20
CA THR A 138 1.43 13.61 2.97
C THR A 138 0.52 12.43 3.29
N THR A 139 0.98 11.52 4.16
CA THR A 139 0.22 10.33 4.58
C THR A 139 -1.08 10.72 5.26
N VAL A 140 -1.06 11.68 6.19
CA VAL A 140 -2.27 12.11 6.89
C VAL A 140 -3.23 12.83 5.94
N LEU A 141 -2.76 13.69 5.03
CA LEU A 141 -3.66 14.31 4.04
C LEU A 141 -4.36 13.27 3.16
N PHE A 142 -3.61 12.30 2.63
CA PHE A 142 -4.16 11.22 1.82
C PHE A 142 -5.17 10.38 2.60
N GLY A 143 -4.85 10.05 3.86
CA GLY A 143 -5.74 9.31 4.74
C GLY A 143 -7.04 10.07 5.03
N GLU A 144 -6.95 11.35 5.36
CA GLU A 144 -8.09 12.18 5.74
C GLU A 144 -9.12 12.33 4.61
N PHE A 145 -8.70 12.56 3.36
CA PHE A 145 -9.67 12.66 2.25
C PHE A 145 -10.12 11.30 1.69
N SER A 146 -9.37 10.21 1.94
CA SER A 146 -9.71 8.87 1.44
C SER A 146 -10.57 8.06 2.41
N LEU A 147 -10.38 8.23 3.71
CA LEU A 147 -11.03 7.44 4.78
C LEU A 147 -12.22 8.12 5.46
N ASN A 148 -12.46 9.40 5.17
CA ASN A 148 -13.65 10.12 5.61
C ASN A 148 -14.63 10.38 4.44
N PRO A 149 -15.95 10.53 4.72
CA PRO A 149 -16.94 10.82 3.68
C PRO A 149 -16.55 12.04 2.83
N PRO A 150 -16.81 12.05 1.51
CA PRO A 150 -16.32 13.11 0.61
C PRO A 150 -16.81 14.53 0.93
N THR A 151 -17.92 14.65 1.65
CA THR A 151 -18.56 15.90 2.11
C THR A 151 -18.30 16.20 3.59
N SER A 152 -17.57 15.33 4.30
CA SER A 152 -17.25 15.55 5.71
C SER A 152 -16.22 16.67 5.88
N GLU A 153 -16.33 17.41 6.98
CA GLU A 153 -15.40 18.49 7.31
C GLU A 153 -13.93 18.04 7.25
N ARG A 154 -13.62 16.82 7.71
CA ARG A 154 -12.28 16.24 7.66
C ARG A 154 -11.73 16.11 6.24
N ALA A 155 -12.52 15.54 5.33
CA ALA A 155 -12.11 15.40 3.93
C ALA A 155 -11.94 16.77 3.25
N LEU A 156 -12.83 17.73 3.54
CA LEU A 156 -12.76 19.07 2.96
C LEU A 156 -11.56 19.86 3.48
N LYS A 157 -11.28 19.81 4.79
CA LYS A 157 -10.11 20.45 5.39
C LYS A 157 -8.80 19.85 4.87
N ALA A 158 -8.74 18.54 4.65
CA ALA A 158 -7.57 17.89 4.05
C ALA A 158 -7.30 18.41 2.64
N ILE A 159 -8.31 18.45 1.78
CA ILE A 159 -8.16 18.94 0.40
C ILE A 159 -7.83 20.43 0.39
N SER A 160 -8.53 21.23 1.20
CA SER A 160 -8.29 22.67 1.32
C SER A 160 -6.86 22.95 1.79
N ARG A 161 -6.37 22.21 2.81
CA ARG A 161 -4.99 22.32 3.29
C ARG A 161 -3.98 21.96 2.20
N MET A 162 -4.24 20.88 1.47
CA MET A 162 -3.40 20.47 0.34
C MET A 162 -3.34 21.55 -0.74
N ASN A 163 -4.49 22.13 -1.11
CA ASN A 163 -4.57 23.20 -2.11
C ASN A 163 -3.82 24.45 -1.64
N TYR A 164 -3.97 24.86 -0.38
CA TYR A 164 -3.19 25.95 0.20
C TYR A 164 -1.68 25.70 0.12
N LEU A 165 -1.22 24.49 0.44
CA LEU A 165 0.21 24.16 0.42
C LEU A 165 0.79 24.18 -1.00
N HIS A 166 -0.02 23.91 -2.02
CA HIS A 166 0.39 23.95 -3.43
C HIS A 166 0.20 25.33 -4.09
N SER A 167 -0.74 26.16 -3.63
CA SER A 167 -1.17 27.40 -4.31
C SER A 167 -0.03 28.33 -4.69
N ARG A 168 0.92 28.57 -3.78
CA ARG A 168 2.08 29.44 -4.06
C ARG A 168 2.95 28.95 -5.21
N TYR A 169 3.09 27.63 -5.34
CA TYR A 169 3.96 27.03 -6.36
C TYR A 169 3.26 26.98 -7.71
N ILE A 170 1.94 26.82 -7.71
CA ILE A 170 1.11 26.95 -8.91
C ILE A 170 1.17 28.41 -9.42
N ALA A 171 0.92 29.38 -8.53
CA ALA A 171 0.95 30.80 -8.87
C ALA A 171 2.33 31.25 -9.40
N ALA A 172 3.41 30.62 -8.93
CA ALA A 172 4.77 30.86 -9.40
C ALA A 172 5.15 30.05 -10.67
N GLY A 173 4.25 29.25 -11.23
CA GLY A 173 4.51 28.41 -12.41
C GLY A 173 5.48 27.25 -12.16
N GLN A 174 5.69 26.86 -10.90
CA GLN A 174 6.63 25.81 -10.48
C GLN A 174 5.96 24.43 -10.39
N ILE A 175 4.64 24.37 -10.35
CA ILE A 175 3.83 23.15 -10.50
C ILE A 175 2.95 23.38 -11.73
N SER A 176 3.21 22.63 -12.79
CA SER A 176 2.37 22.67 -13.99
C SER A 176 1.12 21.81 -13.84
N ASN A 177 0.14 22.02 -14.72
CA ASN A 177 -1.01 21.12 -14.79
C ASN A 177 -0.60 19.68 -15.13
N ALA A 178 0.44 19.48 -15.93
CA ALA A 178 0.95 18.16 -16.28
C ALA A 178 1.56 17.44 -15.06
N ASP A 179 2.28 18.16 -14.19
CA ASP A 179 2.82 17.61 -12.94
C ASP A 179 1.68 17.14 -12.01
N PHE A 180 0.60 17.92 -11.91
CA PHE A 180 -0.57 17.54 -11.14
C PHE A 180 -1.34 16.37 -11.75
N LEU A 181 -1.62 16.42 -13.05
CA LEU A 181 -2.34 15.35 -13.74
C LEU A 181 -1.57 14.04 -13.68
N TYR A 182 -0.23 14.09 -13.75
CA TYR A 182 0.61 12.91 -13.57
C TYR A 182 0.57 12.37 -12.15
N THR A 183 0.66 13.25 -11.15
CA THR A 183 0.52 12.86 -9.74
C THR A 183 -0.83 12.19 -9.48
N LEU A 184 -1.91 12.75 -10.05
CA LEU A 184 -3.25 12.15 -9.99
C LEU A 184 -3.26 10.78 -10.68
N ALA A 185 -2.67 10.67 -11.86
CA ALA A 185 -2.61 9.43 -12.63
C ALA A 185 -1.96 8.30 -11.83
N VAL A 186 -0.80 8.54 -11.23
CA VAL A 186 -0.12 7.47 -10.45
C VAL A 186 -0.89 7.09 -9.18
N CYS A 187 -1.64 8.02 -8.57
CA CYS A 187 -2.54 7.71 -7.45
C CYS A 187 -3.71 6.80 -7.86
N VAL A 188 -4.12 6.85 -9.13
CA VAL A 188 -5.10 5.95 -9.74
C VAL A 188 -4.46 4.62 -10.13
N THR A 189 -3.37 4.67 -10.90
CA THR A 189 -2.84 3.50 -11.61
C THR A 189 -2.04 2.56 -10.73
N GLU A 190 -1.26 3.08 -9.77
CA GLU A 190 -0.39 2.23 -8.97
C GLU A 190 -1.16 1.32 -8.00
N PRO A 191 -2.20 1.76 -7.27
CA PRO A 191 -3.02 0.84 -6.48
C PRO A 191 -3.64 -0.29 -7.31
N ILE A 192 -4.16 0.01 -8.50
CA ILE A 192 -4.72 -0.98 -9.42
C ILE A 192 -3.63 -1.99 -9.85
N ARG A 193 -2.46 -1.47 -10.25
CA ARG A 193 -1.32 -2.29 -10.70
C ARG A 193 -0.78 -3.18 -9.58
N PHE A 194 -0.55 -2.62 -8.38
CA PHE A 194 -0.02 -3.35 -7.23
C PHE A 194 -0.96 -4.47 -6.81
N MET A 195 -2.27 -4.21 -6.77
CA MET A 195 -3.24 -5.23 -6.33
C MET A 195 -3.32 -6.36 -7.35
N ARG A 196 -3.27 -6.05 -8.64
CA ARG A 196 -3.21 -7.05 -9.71
C ARG A 196 -1.97 -7.95 -9.61
N LEU A 197 -0.81 -7.36 -9.34
CA LEU A 197 0.48 -8.08 -9.39
C LEU A 197 0.84 -8.78 -8.07
N TYR A 198 0.61 -8.11 -6.94
CA TYR A 198 1.23 -8.46 -5.66
C TYR A 198 0.24 -8.88 -4.56
N GLU A 199 -1.06 -8.68 -4.79
CA GLU A 199 -2.08 -9.12 -3.84
C GLU A 199 -2.74 -10.44 -4.20
N TRP A 200 -3.42 -11.01 -3.21
CA TRP A 200 -4.08 -12.33 -3.31
C TRP A 200 -5.16 -12.39 -4.40
N ARG A 201 -5.64 -11.24 -4.88
CA ARG A 201 -6.55 -11.08 -6.03
C ARG A 201 -6.34 -9.72 -6.69
N ALA A 202 -6.76 -9.62 -7.96
CA ALA A 202 -6.96 -8.33 -8.62
C ALA A 202 -8.20 -7.62 -8.05
N LEU A 203 -8.27 -6.30 -8.30
CA LEU A 203 -9.47 -5.53 -8.07
C LEU A 203 -10.57 -5.92 -9.05
N SER A 204 -11.81 -5.90 -8.58
CA SER A 204 -13.01 -6.03 -9.42
C SER A 204 -13.32 -4.72 -10.14
N ASP A 205 -14.13 -4.78 -11.19
CA ASP A 205 -14.60 -3.60 -11.93
C ASP A 205 -15.26 -2.55 -11.01
N MET A 206 -16.04 -2.99 -10.03
CA MET A 206 -16.62 -2.10 -9.01
C MET A 206 -15.54 -1.34 -8.22
N GLU A 207 -14.46 -2.02 -7.84
CA GLU A 207 -13.35 -1.41 -7.10
C GLU A 207 -12.50 -0.48 -7.99
N ILE A 208 -12.28 -0.84 -9.26
CA ILE A 208 -11.59 0.02 -10.23
C ILE A 208 -12.41 1.27 -10.51
N CYS A 209 -13.72 1.12 -10.73
CA CYS A 209 -14.63 2.25 -10.91
C CYS A 209 -14.61 3.17 -9.68
N ALA A 210 -14.63 2.61 -8.47
CA ALA A 210 -14.55 3.40 -7.25
C ALA A 210 -13.25 4.21 -7.15
N ILE A 211 -12.10 3.60 -7.47
CA ILE A 211 -10.81 4.31 -7.54
C ILE A 211 -10.88 5.46 -8.54
N GLY A 212 -11.37 5.21 -9.76
CA GLY A 212 -11.52 6.23 -10.79
C GLY A 212 -12.46 7.37 -10.37
N THR A 213 -13.64 7.04 -9.83
CA THR A 213 -14.63 8.00 -9.33
C THR A 213 -14.06 8.88 -8.21
N HIS A 214 -13.40 8.26 -7.23
CA HIS A 214 -12.85 8.99 -6.09
C HIS A 214 -11.73 9.93 -6.50
N TRP A 215 -10.74 9.43 -7.24
CA TRP A 215 -9.60 10.26 -7.65
C TRP A 215 -10.00 11.33 -8.66
N LYS A 216 -10.95 11.07 -9.57
CA LYS A 216 -11.53 12.14 -10.40
C LYS A 216 -12.12 13.25 -9.53
N ALA A 217 -12.91 12.91 -8.51
CA ALA A 217 -13.48 13.91 -7.62
C ALA A 217 -12.42 14.67 -6.80
N ILE A 218 -11.27 14.06 -6.49
CA ILE A 218 -10.11 14.76 -5.91
C ILE A 218 -9.47 15.69 -6.93
N GLY A 219 -9.23 15.22 -8.16
CA GLY A 219 -8.64 16.04 -9.23
C GLY A 219 -9.48 17.28 -9.55
N ASP A 220 -10.80 17.14 -9.57
CA ASP A 220 -11.73 18.27 -9.74
C ASP A 220 -11.64 19.27 -8.60
N ALA A 221 -11.54 18.77 -7.36
CA ALA A 221 -11.37 19.61 -6.17
C ALA A 221 -9.99 20.29 -6.09
N MET A 222 -9.04 19.85 -6.91
CA MET A 222 -7.72 20.46 -7.08
C MET A 222 -7.63 21.33 -8.35
N ASP A 223 -8.73 21.51 -9.07
CA ASP A 223 -8.80 22.25 -10.34
C ASP A 223 -7.83 21.72 -11.42
N ILE A 224 -7.62 20.40 -11.46
CA ILE A 224 -6.78 19.75 -12.47
C ILE A 224 -7.52 19.76 -13.82
N GLN A 225 -6.85 20.28 -14.84
CA GLN A 225 -7.40 20.38 -16.18
C GLN A 225 -7.12 19.09 -16.98
N TYR A 226 -8.16 18.51 -17.56
CA TYR A 226 -8.05 17.29 -18.38
C TYR A 226 -8.03 17.57 -19.88
N LYS A 227 -8.69 18.66 -20.30
CA LYS A 227 -8.82 19.03 -21.72
C LYS A 227 -7.44 19.34 -22.30
N GLY A 228 -7.14 18.73 -23.45
CA GLY A 228 -5.85 18.88 -24.13
C GLY A 228 -4.76 17.92 -23.63
N PHE A 229 -5.01 17.20 -22.53
CA PHE A 229 -4.14 16.13 -22.04
C PHE A 229 -4.75 14.76 -22.30
N LEU A 230 -5.98 14.54 -21.82
CA LEU A 230 -6.69 13.28 -21.99
C LEU A 230 -7.41 13.22 -23.35
N ARG A 231 -7.62 12.00 -23.86
CA ARG A 231 -8.23 11.80 -25.18
C ARG A 231 -9.72 12.12 -25.16
N ARG A 232 -10.37 11.95 -24.01
CA ARG A 232 -11.78 12.25 -23.81
C ARG A 232 -11.94 13.51 -22.97
N GLN A 233 -13.08 14.18 -23.15
CA GLN A 233 -13.48 15.35 -22.34
C GLN A 233 -14.55 14.98 -21.30
N SER A 234 -15.20 13.85 -21.48
CA SER A 234 -16.16 13.27 -20.56
C SER A 234 -16.01 11.74 -20.58
N TRP A 235 -16.40 11.12 -19.48
CA TRP A 235 -16.33 9.68 -19.28
C TRP A 235 -17.68 9.22 -18.74
N VAL A 236 -18.11 8.02 -19.10
CA VAL A 236 -19.35 7.42 -18.61
C VAL A 236 -19.23 7.06 -17.13
N ASP A 237 -18.04 6.66 -16.69
CA ASP A 237 -17.76 6.23 -15.33
C ASP A 237 -16.27 6.23 -15.00
N GLY A 238 -15.95 5.77 -13.78
CA GLY A 238 -14.59 5.72 -13.26
C GLY A 238 -13.65 4.79 -14.02
N ILE A 239 -14.13 3.70 -14.64
CA ILE A 239 -13.25 2.79 -15.39
C ILE A 239 -12.79 3.46 -16.68
N GLU A 240 -13.68 4.12 -17.41
CA GLU A 240 -13.30 4.81 -18.64
C GLU A 240 -12.33 5.97 -18.36
N PHE A 241 -12.52 6.68 -17.24
CA PHE A 241 -11.55 7.68 -16.76
C PHE A 241 -10.20 7.05 -16.43
N VAL A 242 -10.19 5.91 -15.73
CA VAL A 242 -8.96 5.14 -15.43
C VAL A 242 -8.24 4.75 -16.71
N GLU A 243 -8.95 4.23 -17.71
CA GLU A 243 -8.36 3.82 -18.99
C GLU A 243 -7.69 5.00 -19.72
N ASP A 244 -8.38 6.14 -19.80
CA ASP A 244 -7.89 7.33 -20.49
C ASP A 244 -6.68 7.95 -19.79
N ILE A 245 -6.74 8.13 -18.47
CA ILE A 245 -5.61 8.67 -17.69
C ILE A 245 -4.42 7.70 -17.66
N THR A 246 -4.67 6.38 -17.69
CA THR A 246 -3.60 5.37 -17.80
C THR A 246 -2.89 5.46 -19.15
N ALA A 247 -3.65 5.61 -20.24
CA ALA A 247 -3.07 5.75 -21.58
C ALA A 247 -2.22 7.02 -21.68
N TRP A 248 -2.75 8.15 -21.21
CA TRP A 248 -2.01 9.41 -21.17
C TRP A 248 -0.74 9.32 -20.31
N ALA A 249 -0.83 8.75 -19.10
CA ALA A 249 0.33 8.64 -18.21
C ALA A 249 1.44 7.78 -18.80
N ALA A 250 1.09 6.69 -19.51
CA ALA A 250 2.07 5.85 -20.21
C ALA A 250 2.80 6.62 -21.32
N GLU A 251 2.08 7.42 -22.11
CA GLU A 251 2.67 8.27 -23.15
C GLU A 251 3.54 9.39 -22.55
N TYR A 252 3.04 10.05 -21.50
CA TYR A 252 3.76 11.11 -20.79
C TYR A 252 5.05 10.59 -20.13
N GLU A 253 5.02 9.38 -19.56
CA GLU A 253 6.22 8.69 -19.06
C GLU A 253 7.26 8.42 -20.14
N ILE A 254 6.81 8.06 -21.35
CA ILE A 254 7.71 7.87 -22.49
C ILE A 254 8.34 9.20 -22.90
N ALA A 255 7.53 10.25 -23.01
CA ALA A 255 7.95 11.57 -23.45
C ALA A 255 8.88 12.26 -22.45
N GLU A 256 8.49 12.35 -21.17
CA GLU A 256 9.06 13.32 -20.23
C GLU A 256 9.86 12.70 -19.07
N MET A 257 9.63 11.43 -18.71
CA MET A 257 10.38 10.79 -17.61
C MET A 257 11.77 10.37 -18.08
N LYS A 258 12.71 11.32 -18.06
CA LYS A 258 14.11 11.13 -18.50
C LYS A 258 15.09 11.04 -17.33
N PRO A 259 16.24 10.37 -17.51
CA PRO A 259 17.35 10.43 -16.56
C PRO A 259 17.79 11.88 -16.30
N ALA A 260 17.73 12.31 -15.05
CA ALA A 260 18.22 13.63 -14.64
C ALA A 260 18.94 13.53 -13.30
N ARG A 261 20.13 14.15 -13.21
CA ARG A 261 20.97 14.08 -11.99
C ARG A 261 20.29 14.67 -10.75
N VAL A 262 19.42 15.66 -10.93
CA VAL A 262 18.64 16.25 -9.82
C VAL A 262 17.68 15.24 -9.19
N ASN A 263 17.20 14.27 -9.97
CA ASN A 263 16.30 13.23 -9.47
C ASN A 263 16.99 12.35 -8.43
N LEU A 264 18.31 12.12 -8.56
CA LEU A 264 19.09 11.25 -7.68
C LEU A 264 19.04 11.71 -6.22
N GLN A 265 19.06 13.02 -5.97
CA GLN A 265 19.08 13.53 -4.59
C GLN A 265 17.74 13.26 -3.89
N ALA A 266 16.63 13.63 -4.53
CA ALA A 266 15.29 13.41 -3.99
C ALA A 266 15.00 11.90 -3.83
N SER A 267 15.39 11.10 -4.82
CA SER A 267 15.12 9.67 -4.82
C SER A 267 15.96 8.88 -3.82
N SER A 268 17.23 9.26 -3.62
CA SER A 268 18.10 8.65 -2.61
C SER A 268 17.57 8.91 -1.20
N GLN A 269 17.08 10.12 -0.92
CA GLN A 269 16.54 10.43 0.40
C GLN A 269 15.29 9.60 0.74
N LEU A 270 14.40 9.42 -0.23
CA LEU A 270 13.23 8.55 -0.03
C LEU A 270 13.62 7.08 0.08
N THR A 271 14.62 6.62 -0.70
CA THR A 271 15.17 5.26 -0.59
C THR A 271 15.67 4.99 0.83
N GLU A 272 16.42 5.92 1.44
CA GLU A 272 16.90 5.77 2.81
C GLU A 272 15.75 5.75 3.84
N MET A 273 14.68 6.50 3.62
CA MET A 273 13.49 6.43 4.48
C MET A 273 12.77 5.09 4.40
N LEU A 274 12.62 4.52 3.20
CA LEU A 274 11.99 3.22 3.01
C LEU A 274 12.82 2.07 3.61
N LEU A 275 14.15 2.22 3.62
CA LEU A 275 15.09 1.25 4.17
C LEU A 275 15.50 1.54 5.61
N PHE A 276 14.82 2.45 6.29
CA PHE A 276 15.21 2.94 7.61
C PHE A 276 15.36 1.82 8.65
N HIS A 277 14.44 0.85 8.67
CA HIS A 277 14.47 -0.29 9.60
C HIS A 277 15.33 -1.47 9.11
N VAL A 278 15.97 -1.35 7.94
CA VAL A 278 16.85 -2.39 7.41
C VAL A 278 18.23 -2.26 8.06
N PRO A 279 18.78 -3.32 8.67
CA PRO A 279 20.12 -3.29 9.24
C PRO A 279 21.20 -2.93 8.20
N ASP A 280 22.25 -2.21 8.62
CA ASP A 280 23.28 -1.69 7.71
C ASP A 280 23.92 -2.77 6.81
N PHE A 281 24.15 -3.98 7.35
CA PHE A 281 24.72 -5.09 6.58
C PHE A 281 23.81 -5.57 5.43
N ALA A 282 22.49 -5.35 5.53
CA ALA A 282 21.51 -5.77 4.53
C ALA A 282 21.06 -4.62 3.61
N LYS A 283 21.38 -3.36 3.94
CA LYS A 283 20.90 -2.18 3.21
C LYS A 283 21.26 -2.21 1.72
N SER A 284 22.48 -2.61 1.37
CA SER A 284 22.90 -2.66 -0.04
C SER A 284 22.01 -3.61 -0.86
N PHE A 285 21.78 -4.81 -0.36
CA PHE A 285 20.91 -5.77 -1.02
C PHE A 285 19.44 -5.32 -1.02
N ALA A 286 18.97 -4.72 0.08
CA ALA A 286 17.61 -4.19 0.15
C ALA A 286 17.37 -3.02 -0.83
N ARG A 287 18.39 -2.20 -1.14
CA ARG A 287 18.32 -1.20 -2.21
C ARG A 287 18.07 -1.85 -3.57
N GLU A 288 18.78 -2.93 -3.89
CA GLU A 288 18.56 -3.66 -5.13
C GLU A 288 17.14 -4.23 -5.21
N VAL A 289 16.66 -4.86 -4.12
CA VAL A 289 15.27 -5.36 -4.03
C VAL A 289 14.27 -4.23 -4.26
N LEU A 290 14.52 -3.04 -3.72
CA LEU A 290 13.68 -1.88 -3.94
C LEU A 290 13.72 -1.42 -5.41
N TYR A 291 14.90 -1.42 -6.06
CA TYR A 291 15.05 -1.07 -7.49
C TYR A 291 14.22 -1.99 -8.40
N VAL A 292 14.08 -3.28 -8.05
CA VAL A 292 13.21 -4.22 -8.80
C VAL A 292 11.76 -3.73 -8.82
N LEU A 293 11.25 -3.24 -7.69
CA LEU A 293 9.87 -2.76 -7.59
C LEU A 293 9.64 -1.45 -8.33
N MET A 294 10.67 -0.62 -8.51
CA MET A 294 10.59 0.65 -9.25
C MET A 294 10.40 0.42 -10.77
N GLY A 295 10.92 -0.70 -11.29
CA GLY A 295 10.94 -0.97 -12.72
C GLY A 295 11.96 -0.10 -13.49
N ASP A 296 12.22 -0.45 -14.75
CA ASP A 296 13.35 0.11 -15.49
C ASP A 296 13.27 1.61 -15.75
N ARG A 297 12.08 2.13 -16.10
CA ARG A 297 11.92 3.54 -16.44
C ARG A 297 12.22 4.46 -15.26
N VAL A 298 11.60 4.20 -14.11
CA VAL A 298 11.78 5.02 -12.89
C VAL A 298 13.22 4.90 -12.39
N ARG A 299 13.77 3.69 -12.38
CA ARG A 299 15.17 3.44 -12.02
C ARG A 299 16.14 4.22 -12.91
N ALA A 300 15.93 4.19 -14.23
CA ALA A 300 16.73 4.96 -15.18
C ALA A 300 16.57 6.47 -14.97
N ALA A 301 15.34 6.95 -14.72
CA ALA A 301 15.08 8.36 -14.43
C ALA A 301 15.83 8.85 -13.18
N PHE A 302 16.00 7.98 -12.19
CA PHE A 302 16.79 8.23 -10.97
C PHE A 302 18.28 8.03 -11.12
N CYS A 303 18.76 7.55 -12.27
CA CYS A 303 20.14 7.14 -12.47
C CYS A 303 20.59 6.05 -11.48
N PHE A 304 19.68 5.18 -11.05
CA PHE A 304 20.00 4.04 -10.18
C PHE A 304 20.57 2.86 -10.97
N PRO A 305 21.52 2.10 -10.38
CA PRO A 305 22.10 0.94 -11.03
C PRO A 305 21.06 -0.17 -11.24
N GLU A 306 21.33 -1.06 -12.18
CA GLU A 306 20.50 -2.25 -12.40
C GLU A 306 20.62 -3.21 -11.21
N PRO A 307 19.50 -3.74 -10.68
CA PRO A 307 19.55 -4.71 -9.59
C PRO A 307 20.13 -6.04 -10.06
N GLY A 308 20.83 -6.74 -9.17
CA GLY A 308 21.33 -8.08 -9.44
C GLY A 308 20.21 -9.10 -9.61
N ILE A 309 20.47 -10.16 -10.37
CA ILE A 309 19.51 -11.25 -10.64
C ILE A 309 18.98 -11.88 -9.34
N VAL A 310 19.83 -12.01 -8.32
CA VAL A 310 19.44 -12.54 -7.00
C VAL A 310 18.42 -11.62 -6.33
N ALA A 311 18.60 -10.30 -6.38
CA ALA A 311 17.65 -9.35 -5.83
C ALA A 311 16.31 -9.42 -6.57
N CYS A 312 16.33 -9.54 -7.91
CA CYS A 312 15.13 -9.77 -8.72
C CYS A 312 14.38 -11.03 -8.29
N LEU A 313 15.08 -12.17 -8.19
CA LEU A 313 14.49 -13.44 -7.77
C LEU A 313 13.91 -13.32 -6.35
N THR A 314 14.65 -12.74 -5.41
CA THR A 314 14.20 -12.54 -4.03
C THR A 314 12.95 -11.67 -3.97
N ALA A 315 12.93 -10.53 -4.68
CA ALA A 315 11.78 -9.63 -4.69
C ALA A 315 10.51 -10.34 -5.21
N TYR A 316 10.58 -10.96 -6.39
CA TYR A 316 9.42 -11.62 -6.97
C TYR A 316 9.01 -12.87 -6.20
N ALA A 317 9.96 -13.69 -5.75
CA ALA A 317 9.65 -14.87 -4.93
C ALA A 317 8.97 -14.47 -3.61
N ALA A 318 9.47 -13.45 -2.91
CA ALA A 318 8.86 -12.97 -1.68
C ALA A 318 7.42 -12.49 -1.90
N LEU A 319 7.15 -11.77 -3.00
CA LEU A 319 5.80 -11.30 -3.35
C LEU A 319 4.87 -12.45 -3.72
N VAL A 320 5.35 -13.45 -4.48
CA VAL A 320 4.56 -14.64 -4.84
C VAL A 320 4.25 -15.49 -3.61
N VAL A 321 5.23 -15.74 -2.75
CA VAL A 321 5.05 -16.47 -1.50
C VAL A 321 4.06 -15.73 -0.59
N ARG A 322 4.23 -14.42 -0.41
CA ARG A 322 3.29 -13.59 0.35
C ARG A 322 1.87 -13.70 -0.23
N ARG A 323 1.73 -13.55 -1.54
CA ARG A 323 0.44 -13.64 -2.24
C ARG A 323 -0.24 -14.99 -1.98
N PHE A 324 0.52 -16.09 -2.04
CA PHE A 324 0.03 -17.43 -1.75
C PHE A 324 -0.42 -17.57 -0.28
N ILE A 325 0.41 -17.14 0.67
CA ILE A 325 0.10 -17.19 2.11
C ILE A 325 -1.16 -16.38 2.42
N VAL A 326 -1.24 -15.14 1.95
CA VAL A 326 -2.39 -14.26 2.17
C VAL A 326 -3.66 -14.89 1.58
N ARG A 327 -3.58 -15.48 0.38
CA ARG A 327 -4.72 -16.09 -0.30
C ARG A 327 -5.25 -17.33 0.40
N HIS A 328 -4.35 -18.23 0.82
CA HIS A 328 -4.71 -19.59 1.19
C HIS A 328 -4.60 -19.89 2.68
N LEU A 329 -3.80 -19.14 3.42
CA LEU A 329 -3.45 -19.46 4.81
C LEU A 329 -3.88 -18.39 5.82
N MET A 330 -4.26 -17.20 5.36
CA MET A 330 -4.71 -16.11 6.23
C MET A 330 -6.22 -15.89 6.11
N LEU A 331 -6.91 -15.89 7.26
CA LEU A 331 -8.30 -15.45 7.37
C LEU A 331 -8.46 -13.99 6.89
N PRO A 332 -9.64 -13.61 6.39
CA PRO A 332 -9.94 -12.20 6.13
C PRO A 332 -9.96 -11.42 7.45
N ARG A 333 -9.74 -10.11 7.39
CA ARG A 333 -9.88 -9.26 8.58
C ARG A 333 -11.35 -9.18 8.99
N PHE A 334 -11.59 -9.33 10.28
CA PHE A 334 -12.92 -9.13 10.87
C PHE A 334 -13.09 -7.73 11.45
N ILE A 335 -11.99 -7.08 11.83
CA ILE A 335 -11.94 -5.74 12.41
C ILE A 335 -11.14 -4.84 11.45
N PRO A 336 -11.59 -3.59 11.21
CA PRO A 336 -10.86 -2.65 10.36
C PRO A 336 -9.52 -2.28 10.99
N VAL A 337 -8.55 -1.95 10.14
CA VAL A 337 -7.40 -1.16 10.56
C VAL A 337 -7.86 0.27 10.79
N VAL A 338 -7.66 0.79 12.00
CA VAL A 338 -8.01 2.17 12.37
C VAL A 338 -6.76 3.03 12.29
N PHE A 339 -6.70 3.91 11.30
CA PHE A 339 -5.55 4.78 11.06
C PHE A 339 -5.61 6.07 11.87
N PHE A 340 -6.81 6.61 12.10
CA PHE A 340 -6.99 7.90 12.74
C PHE A 340 -7.94 7.79 13.93
N SER A 341 -7.74 8.63 14.94
CA SER A 341 -8.75 8.84 15.98
C SER A 341 -9.89 9.73 15.45
N GLU A 342 -10.98 9.79 16.21
CA GLU A 342 -11.87 10.94 16.13
C GLU A 342 -11.16 12.20 16.65
N PRO A 343 -11.60 13.41 16.24
CA PRO A 343 -11.09 14.64 16.80
C PRO A 343 -11.31 14.68 18.32
N ASP A 344 -10.26 15.04 19.05
CA ASP A 344 -10.36 15.27 20.49
C ASP A 344 -11.38 16.41 20.78
N PRO A 345 -12.35 16.23 21.69
CA PRO A 345 -13.42 17.22 21.91
C PRO A 345 -12.93 18.58 22.39
N ASP A 346 -11.83 18.62 23.16
CA ASP A 346 -11.32 19.85 23.77
C ASP A 346 -10.34 20.58 22.85
N THR A 347 -9.50 19.82 22.15
CA THR A 347 -8.40 20.36 21.34
C THR A 347 -8.64 20.31 19.84
N GLY A 348 -9.59 19.50 19.37
CA GLY A 348 -9.84 19.23 17.96
C GLY A 348 -8.75 18.40 17.27
N ARG A 349 -7.74 17.93 18.02
CA ARG A 349 -6.58 17.23 17.45
C ARG A 349 -6.91 15.79 17.07
N ILE A 350 -6.32 15.35 15.97
CA ILE A 350 -6.49 14.00 15.42
C ILE A 350 -5.18 13.23 15.58
N LEU A 351 -5.26 12.03 16.13
CA LEU A 351 -4.13 11.11 16.26
C LEU A 351 -3.99 10.26 15.00
N HIS A 352 -2.75 9.96 14.61
CA HIS A 352 -2.45 8.99 13.55
C HIS A 352 -1.76 7.75 14.16
N HIS A 353 -2.27 6.56 13.88
CA HIS A 353 -1.89 5.33 14.58
C HIS A 353 -0.83 4.48 13.85
N ASP A 354 -0.50 4.79 12.60
CA ASP A 354 0.58 4.16 11.83
C ASP A 354 1.69 5.19 11.59
N TYR A 355 2.93 4.76 11.33
CA TYR A 355 4.01 5.64 10.87
C TYR A 355 5.12 4.80 10.21
N LEU A 356 5.85 5.41 9.29
CA LEU A 356 6.95 4.72 8.58
C LEU A 356 8.28 4.84 9.34
N VAL A 357 8.75 6.08 9.56
CA VAL A 357 10.09 6.36 10.10
C VAL A 357 10.01 7.00 11.47
N HIS A 358 9.42 8.20 11.55
CA HIS A 358 9.25 8.93 12.79
C HIS A 358 7.78 9.00 13.18
N PRO A 359 7.46 8.83 14.47
CA PRO A 359 6.10 8.77 15.00
C PRO A 359 5.45 10.15 15.11
N TYR A 360 5.42 10.90 14.01
CA TYR A 360 4.68 12.16 13.97
C TYR A 360 3.18 11.89 14.18
N TYR A 361 2.53 12.67 15.02
CA TYR A 361 1.09 12.55 15.33
C TYR A 361 0.65 11.26 16.01
N ASN A 362 1.59 10.38 16.36
CA ASN A 362 1.32 9.10 16.97
C ASN A 362 1.32 9.19 18.50
N PRO A 363 0.29 8.65 19.19
CA PRO A 363 0.16 8.87 20.62
C PRO A 363 1.21 8.12 21.42
N ALA A 364 1.77 8.80 22.42
CA ALA A 364 2.81 8.29 23.31
C ALA A 364 2.29 7.35 24.42
N THR A 365 1.38 6.43 24.08
CA THR A 365 0.81 5.47 25.02
C THR A 365 1.87 4.47 25.50
N PHE A 366 1.61 3.82 26.63
CA PHE A 366 2.48 2.76 27.14
C PHE A 366 2.66 1.64 26.10
N TRP A 367 1.57 1.20 25.45
CA TRP A 367 1.60 0.14 24.44
C TRP A 367 2.40 0.52 23.19
N ASN A 368 2.29 1.76 22.69
CA ASN A 368 3.03 2.19 21.51
C ASN A 368 4.55 2.31 21.76
N ARG A 369 4.95 2.49 23.02
CA ARG A 369 6.36 2.68 23.41
C ARG A 369 7.03 1.39 23.88
N TRP A 370 6.27 0.49 24.50
CA TRP A 370 6.78 -0.69 25.20
C TRP A 370 6.11 -2.01 24.78
N GLY A 371 5.12 -1.97 23.89
CA GLY A 371 4.56 -3.15 23.26
C GLY A 371 5.54 -3.80 22.27
N PRO A 372 5.19 -4.96 21.70
CA PRO A 372 6.09 -5.74 20.83
C PRO A 372 6.68 -4.95 19.66
N ILE A 373 5.86 -4.14 18.98
CA ILE A 373 6.30 -3.29 17.87
C ILE A 373 7.27 -2.21 18.38
N GLY A 374 6.95 -1.54 19.49
CA GLY A 374 7.81 -0.50 20.07
C GLY A 374 9.19 -1.06 20.49
N LEU A 375 9.21 -2.25 21.09
CA LEU A 375 10.46 -2.93 21.44
C LEU A 375 11.28 -3.31 20.19
N ALA A 376 10.64 -3.87 19.17
CA ALA A 376 11.30 -4.19 17.90
C ALA A 376 11.86 -2.94 17.21
N THR A 377 11.08 -1.85 17.17
CA THR A 377 11.53 -0.55 16.63
C THR A 377 12.79 -0.07 17.33
N ARG A 378 12.87 -0.17 18.66
CA ARG A 378 14.09 0.21 19.41
C ARG A 378 15.28 -0.67 19.09
N LEU A 379 15.07 -1.99 19.02
CA LEU A 379 16.13 -2.95 18.66
C LEU A 379 16.71 -2.66 17.26
N LEU A 380 15.89 -2.18 16.34
CA LEU A 380 16.30 -1.78 14.99
C LEU A 380 16.82 -0.34 14.89
N GLY A 381 17.01 0.36 16.01
CA GLY A 381 17.51 1.74 16.05
C GLY A 381 16.48 2.82 15.70
N GLY A 382 15.20 2.45 15.61
CA GLY A 382 14.11 3.35 15.31
C GLY A 382 13.63 4.20 16.49
N THR A 383 12.79 5.19 16.19
CA THR A 383 12.21 6.09 17.19
C THR A 383 10.78 5.69 17.54
N VAL A 384 10.47 5.61 18.83
CA VAL A 384 9.09 5.39 19.32
C VAL A 384 8.44 6.71 19.75
N PRO A 385 7.09 6.79 19.79
CA PRO A 385 6.38 8.00 20.17
C PRO A 385 6.81 8.57 21.54
N GLY A 386 6.81 9.90 21.69
CA GLY A 386 7.15 10.53 22.97
C GLY A 386 7.63 11.97 22.89
N PRO A 387 8.63 12.31 22.06
CA PRO A 387 9.15 13.67 22.00
C PRO A 387 8.08 14.67 21.53
N GLU A 388 7.95 15.80 22.22
CA GLU A 388 6.95 16.84 21.92
C GLU A 388 7.07 17.37 20.47
N LYS A 389 8.30 17.44 19.94
CA LYS A 389 8.56 17.84 18.55
C LYS A 389 7.90 16.94 17.49
N MET A 390 7.50 15.72 17.85
CA MET A 390 6.79 14.78 17.00
C MET A 390 5.27 14.86 17.18
N MET A 391 4.79 15.78 18.02
CA MET A 391 3.37 16.09 18.19
C MET A 391 2.54 14.86 18.59
N PRO A 392 2.88 14.12 19.66
CA PRO A 392 2.16 12.91 20.06
C PRO A 392 0.69 13.18 20.47
N GLN A 393 0.32 14.43 20.70
CA GLN A 393 -1.05 14.89 20.92
C GLN A 393 -1.90 14.94 19.63
N GLY A 394 -1.32 14.61 18.47
CA GLY A 394 -2.00 14.65 17.17
C GLY A 394 -1.86 16.00 16.46
N PHE A 395 -2.53 16.12 15.32
CA PHE A 395 -2.48 17.29 14.45
C PHE A 395 -3.81 18.04 14.40
N LEU A 396 -3.71 19.34 14.15
CA LEU A 396 -4.73 20.13 13.46
C LEU A 396 -4.36 20.21 11.97
N PHE A 397 -5.30 20.50 11.08
CA PHE A 397 -5.01 20.61 9.65
C PHE A 397 -4.00 21.72 9.35
N GLU A 398 -4.00 22.78 10.16
CA GLU A 398 -3.07 23.90 10.11
C GLU A 398 -1.63 23.50 10.49
N ASP A 399 -1.44 22.40 11.24
CA ASP A 399 -0.12 21.88 11.63
C ASP A 399 0.58 21.12 10.48
N ILE A 400 -0.18 20.74 9.45
CA ILE A 400 0.31 19.96 8.32
C ILE A 400 1.09 20.88 7.37
N GLY A 401 2.29 20.47 6.97
CA GLY A 401 3.15 21.23 6.07
C GLY A 401 4.51 21.56 6.69
N PRO A 402 5.38 22.24 5.92
CA PRO A 402 6.71 22.61 6.39
C PRO A 402 6.64 23.62 7.54
N LYS A 403 7.70 23.70 8.34
CA LYS A 403 7.74 24.51 9.57
C LYS A 403 7.35 25.98 9.34
N ASP A 404 7.70 26.57 8.20
CA ASP A 404 7.37 27.95 7.84
C ASP A 404 5.87 28.17 7.53
N LYS A 405 5.10 27.08 7.38
CA LYS A 405 3.66 27.07 7.05
C LYS A 405 2.78 26.47 8.14
N MET A 406 3.36 25.87 9.17
CA MET A 406 2.61 25.40 10.33
C MET A 406 1.87 26.56 11.00
N GLY A 407 0.58 26.38 11.29
CA GLY A 407 -0.28 27.40 11.89
C GLY A 407 -0.66 28.57 10.96
N LYS A 408 -0.28 28.54 9.68
CA LYS A 408 -0.64 29.56 8.68
C LYS A 408 -1.70 29.04 7.73
N GLY A 409 -2.39 29.93 7.04
CA GLY A 409 -3.34 29.57 6.00
C GLY A 409 -4.73 29.20 6.53
N SER A 410 -5.09 29.58 7.75
CA SER A 410 -6.37 29.21 8.36
C SER A 410 -7.57 29.86 7.65
N ALA A 411 -7.42 31.09 7.17
CA ALA A 411 -8.46 31.78 6.41
C ALA A 411 -8.68 31.11 5.05
N GLU A 412 -7.58 30.83 4.33
CA GLU A 412 -7.59 30.12 3.04
C GLU A 412 -8.12 28.70 3.20
N LEU A 413 -7.82 28.04 4.33
CA LEU A 413 -8.35 26.73 4.65
C LEU A 413 -9.86 26.78 4.81
N ALA A 414 -10.39 27.76 5.56
CA ALA A 414 -11.82 27.95 5.76
C ALA A 414 -12.55 28.30 4.45
N GLU A 415 -12.00 29.22 3.65
CA GLU A 415 -12.53 29.60 2.34
C GLU A 415 -12.57 28.39 1.39
N GLY A 416 -11.49 27.60 1.34
CA GLY A 416 -11.45 26.40 0.52
C GLY A 416 -12.46 25.34 1.00
N VAL A 417 -12.73 25.23 2.31
CA VAL A 417 -13.79 24.35 2.82
C VAL A 417 -15.16 24.83 2.36
N GLU A 418 -15.47 26.13 2.48
CA GLU A 418 -16.74 26.71 2.04
C GLU A 418 -16.96 26.51 0.53
N LEU A 419 -15.93 26.75 -0.28
CA LEU A 419 -15.96 26.48 -1.72
C LEU A 419 -16.29 25.01 -2.00
N LEU A 420 -15.60 24.07 -1.33
CA LEU A 420 -15.81 22.64 -1.55
C LEU A 420 -17.17 22.15 -1.02
N GLN A 421 -17.74 22.79 0.01
CA GLN A 421 -19.10 22.52 0.48
C GLN A 421 -20.16 22.89 -0.58
N GLY A 422 -19.91 23.95 -1.35
CA GLY A 422 -20.76 24.36 -2.48
C GLY A 422 -20.73 23.40 -3.67
N LEU A 423 -19.75 22.49 -3.73
CA LEU A 423 -19.65 21.49 -4.80
C LEU A 423 -20.44 20.22 -4.47
N ARG A 424 -20.96 19.53 -5.50
CA ARG A 424 -21.66 18.23 -5.37
C ARG A 424 -20.68 17.07 -5.10
N ARG A 425 -19.79 17.21 -4.12
CA ARG A 425 -18.69 16.29 -3.77
C ARG A 425 -19.12 14.85 -3.51
N GLY A 426 -20.33 14.64 -3.00
CA GLY A 426 -20.88 13.31 -2.74
C GLY A 426 -21.48 12.63 -3.96
N ALA A 427 -21.78 13.37 -5.04
CA ALA A 427 -22.46 12.87 -6.23
C ALA A 427 -21.49 12.13 -7.18
N CYS A 428 -22.03 11.59 -8.28
CA CYS A 428 -21.22 11.01 -9.34
C CYS A 428 -20.52 12.14 -10.13
N PRO A 429 -19.17 12.19 -10.21
CA PRO A 429 -18.44 13.22 -10.94
C PRO A 429 -18.58 13.11 -12.47
N PHE A 430 -19.18 12.02 -12.96
CA PHE A 430 -19.44 11.78 -14.38
C PHE A 430 -20.89 12.09 -14.78
N SER A 431 -21.78 12.30 -13.81
CA SER A 431 -23.14 12.74 -14.07
C SER A 431 -23.19 14.21 -14.46
N ALA A 432 -24.16 14.59 -15.31
CA ALA A 432 -24.34 15.98 -15.72
C ALA A 432 -24.50 16.93 -14.51
N PRO A 433 -23.97 18.17 -14.57
CA PRO A 433 -24.06 19.17 -13.51
C PRO A 433 -25.49 19.46 -13.03
#